data_AF-Q9ZSF9-F1
#
_entry.id   AF-Q9ZSF9-F1
#
_cell.length_a   1.000
_cell.length_b   1.000
_cell.length_c   1.000
_cell.angle_alpha   90.00
_cell.angle_beta   90.00
_cell.angle_gamma   90.00
#
_symmetry.space_group_name_H-M   'P 1'
#
loop_
_entity.id
_entity.type
_entity.pdbx_description
1 polymer ?
#
loop_
_entity_poly.entity_id
_entity_poly.type
_entity_poly.pdbx_seq_one_letter_code
_entity_poly.pdbx_strand_id
1 'polypeptide(L)' 'NKNTLLNNCAPGTTYNKIDDPGMLKQMDDRWTELTSNVKDSKKYQGFWEHEF' A
#
# COMPACT_ATOMS: atom_id res chain seq x y z
N ASN A 1 8.54 -28.76 -5.12
CA ASN A 1 8.87 -27.37 -4.75
C ASN A 1 7.67 -26.69 -4.13
N LYS A 2 7.60 -26.64 -2.79
CA LYS A 2 6.69 -25.72 -2.12
C LYS A 2 7.34 -24.34 -2.18
N ASN A 3 6.88 -23.49 -3.10
CA ASN A 3 7.23 -22.08 -3.12
C ASN A 3 6.62 -21.44 -1.87
N THR A 4 7.33 -21.41 -0.75
CA THR A 4 7.01 -20.49 0.34
C THR A 4 7.27 -19.09 -0.19
N LEU A 5 6.19 -18.38 -0.52
CA LEU A 5 6.24 -16.94 -0.79
C LEU A 5 6.90 -16.27 0.41
N LEU A 6 8.01 -15.58 0.15
CA LEU A 6 8.68 -14.78 1.16
C LEU A 6 7.79 -13.56 1.43
N ASN A 7 7.05 -13.59 2.54
CA ASN A 7 6.19 -12.51 3.00
C ASN A 7 6.67 -12.00 4.36
N ASN A 8 6.29 -10.78 4.72
CA ASN A 8 6.57 -10.19 6.04
C ASN A 8 8.05 -10.30 6.44
N CYS A 9 8.96 -9.93 5.53
CA CYS A 9 10.40 -10.13 5.72
C CYS A 9 10.98 -9.34 6.91
N ALA A 10 10.30 -8.26 7.32
CA ALA A 10 10.70 -7.39 8.42
C ALA A 10 9.51 -7.13 9.36
N PRO A 11 9.08 -8.13 10.15
CA PRO A 11 7.92 -8.02 11.01
C PRO A 11 8.15 -6.91 12.07
N GLY A 12 7.18 -6.00 12.19
CA GLY A 12 7.24 -4.86 13.10
C GLY A 12 7.79 -3.57 12.48
N THR A 13 8.18 -3.58 11.22
CA THR A 13 8.45 -2.34 10.47
C THR A 13 7.12 -1.62 10.20
N THR A 14 7.04 -0.34 10.55
CA THR A 14 5.87 0.48 10.28
C THR A 14 5.94 1.08 8.88
N TYR A 15 4.81 1.03 8.18
CA TYR A 15 4.62 1.78 6.96
C TYR A 15 4.60 3.29 7.29
N ASN A 16 5.41 4.06 6.56
CA ASN A 16 5.35 5.52 6.62
C ASN A 16 4.38 5.98 5.54
N LYS A 17 3.34 6.72 5.95
CA LYS A 17 2.35 7.25 5.00
C LYS A 17 3.03 8.12 3.95
N ILE A 18 2.57 7.97 2.71
CA ILE A 18 3.02 8.78 1.58
C ILE A 18 2.29 10.11 1.66
N ASP A 19 3.02 11.15 2.07
CA ASP A 19 2.49 12.52 2.14
C ASP A 19 2.85 13.36 0.90
N ASP A 20 3.78 12.87 0.06
CA ASP A 20 4.15 13.55 -1.18
C ASP A 20 2.98 13.54 -2.19
N PRO A 21 2.46 14.70 -2.62
CA PRO A 21 1.32 14.76 -3.52
C PRO A 21 1.57 14.13 -4.90
N GLY A 22 2.82 14.18 -5.39
CA GLY A 22 3.18 13.58 -6.67
C GLY A 22 3.15 12.07 -6.61
N MET A 23 3.71 11.50 -5.54
CA MET A 23 3.74 10.07 -5.28
C MET A 23 2.34 9.53 -4.97
N LEU A 24 1.52 10.27 -4.20
CA LEU A 24 0.11 9.95 -3.98
C LEU A 24 -0.67 9.82 -5.29
N LYS A 25 -0.46 10.75 -6.23
CA LYS A 25 -1.11 10.68 -7.54
C LYS A 25 -0.63 9.46 -8.33
N GLN A 26 0.66 9.17 -8.33
CA GLN A 26 1.20 8.01 -9.03
C GLN A 26 0.68 6.68 -8.44
N MET A 27 0.60 6.59 -7.13
CA MET A 27 0.08 5.42 -6.43
C MET A 27 -1.42 5.25 -6.70
N ASP A 28 -2.19 6.33 -6.69
CA ASP A 28 -3.61 6.27 -7.07
C ASP A 28 -3.83 5.90 -8.53
N ASP A 29 -3.03 6.43 -9.45
CA ASP A 29 -3.19 6.17 -10.89
C ASP A 29 -2.76 4.74 -11.29
N ARG A 30 -1.75 4.18 -10.61
CA ARG A 30 -1.13 2.89 -11.01
C ARG A 30 -1.42 1.73 -10.07
N TRP A 31 -1.77 2.03 -8.82
CA TRP A 31 -1.94 1.05 -7.77
C TRP A 31 -3.15 1.39 -6.89
N THR A 32 -4.25 1.71 -7.57
CA THR A 32 -5.53 2.05 -6.95
C THR A 32 -6.05 0.87 -6.14
N GLU A 33 -6.56 1.16 -4.95
CA GLU A 33 -7.37 0.20 -4.21
C GLU A 33 -8.73 0.06 -4.89
N LEU A 34 -9.01 -1.12 -5.47
CA LEU A 34 -10.24 -1.38 -6.23
C LEU A 34 -11.44 -1.75 -5.35
N THR A 35 -11.18 -2.09 -4.08
CA THR A 35 -12.16 -2.62 -3.12
C THR A 35 -12.76 -1.55 -2.22
N SER A 36 -12.18 -0.35 -2.17
CA SER A 36 -12.64 0.78 -1.35
C SER A 36 -13.14 1.94 -2.20
N ASN A 37 -13.86 2.87 -1.57
CA ASN A 37 -14.13 4.15 -2.21
C ASN A 37 -12.81 4.89 -2.44
N VAL A 38 -12.58 5.41 -3.64
CA VAL A 38 -11.32 6.09 -4.04
C VAL A 38 -10.86 7.16 -3.04
N LYS A 39 -11.80 7.87 -2.38
CA LYS A 39 -11.48 8.86 -1.34
C LYS A 39 -10.86 8.28 -0.07
N ASP A 40 -11.22 7.05 0.29
CA ASP A 40 -10.74 6.38 1.49
C ASP A 40 -9.35 5.77 1.25
N SER A 41 -9.07 5.28 0.05
CA SER A 41 -7.77 4.71 -0.32
C SER A 41 -6.61 5.70 -0.14
N LYS A 42 -6.72 6.94 -0.64
CA LYS A 42 -5.70 7.98 -0.47
C LYS A 42 -5.51 8.44 0.96
N LYS A 43 -6.62 8.53 1.71
CA LYS A 43 -6.64 9.07 3.07
C LYS A 43 -6.06 8.08 4.08
N TYR A 44 -6.43 6.82 3.93
CA TYR A 44 -6.03 5.79 4.87
C TYR A 44 -4.78 5.05 4.40
N GLN A 45 -4.57 4.91 3.09
CA GLN A 45 -3.46 4.15 2.48
C GLN A 45 -3.38 2.71 2.99
N GLY A 46 -4.49 2.17 3.52
CA GLY A 46 -4.48 0.89 4.23
C GLY A 46 -4.09 -0.29 3.33
N PHE A 47 -4.43 -0.20 2.04
CA PHE A 47 -3.97 -1.17 1.06
C PHE A 47 -2.44 -1.11 0.86
N TRP A 48 -1.86 0.08 0.70
CA TRP A 48 -0.40 0.23 0.55
C TRP A 48 0.36 -0.14 1.83
N GLU A 49 -0.23 0.11 3.00
CA GLU A 49 0.30 -0.33 4.30
C GLU A 49 0.29 -1.86 4.45
N HIS A 50 -0.75 -2.54 3.96
CA HIS A 50 -0.85 -4.00 4.05
C HIS A 50 0.19 -4.72 3.16
N GLU A 51 0.49 -4.15 2.00
CA GLU A 51 1.40 -4.74 1.00
C GLU A 51 2.88 -4.38 1.22
N PHE A 52 3.17 -3.43 2.12
CA PHE A 52 4.53 -2.99 2.46
C PHE A 52 5.24 -3.98 3.40
#